data_AF-A0A954DY54-F1
#
_entry.id   AF-A0A954DY54-F1
#
_cell.length_a   1.000
_cell.length_b   1.000
_cell.length_c   1.000
_cell.angle_alpha   90.00
_cell.angle_beta   90.00
_cell.angle_gamma   90.00
#
_symmetry.space_group_name_H-M   'P 1'
#
loop_
_entity.id
_entity.type
_entity.pdbx_description
1 polymer ?
#
loop_
_entity_poly.entity_id
_entity_poly.type
_entity_poly.pdbx_seq_one_letter_code
_entity_poly.pdbx_strand_id
1 'polypeptide(L)'
;MLDRFLSKSGIGRQLRQGEVLDAWRKVLGPRLSRRARAVRFLRGELVVQVDSATHLQELQNFTGEQYRHQANRLLGDERIKSVAFRLKQ
;
A
#
# COMPACT_ATOMS: atom_id res chain seq x y z
N MET A 1 32.67 13.99 10.10
CA MET A 1 32.06 14.38 8.81
C MET A 1 31.75 13.11 8.01
N LEU A 2 30.72 12.36 8.41
CA LEU A 2 30.40 11.02 7.86
C LEU A 2 28.90 10.86 7.55
N ASP A 3 28.22 11.93 7.15
CA ASP A 3 26.75 11.93 7.00
C ASP A 3 26.25 11.95 5.55
N ARG A 4 27.14 11.80 4.56
CA ARG A 4 26.79 12.09 3.15
C ARG A 4 26.71 10.89 2.20
N PHE A 5 26.94 9.67 2.69
CA PHE A 5 27.03 8.48 1.82
C PHE A 5 26.07 7.32 2.12
N LEU A 6 25.33 7.31 3.23
CA LEU A 6 24.42 6.20 3.54
C LEU A 6 23.08 6.21 2.78
N SER A 7 22.75 7.30 2.07
CA SER A 7 21.35 7.57 1.70
C SER A 7 20.94 7.25 0.25
N LYS A 8 21.82 6.74 -0.62
CA LYS A 8 21.58 6.86 -2.07
C LYS A 8 20.91 5.70 -2.81
N SER A 9 20.50 4.59 -2.21
CA SER A 9 19.77 3.58 -3.00
C SER A 9 18.72 2.74 -2.27
N GLY A 10 19.03 2.24 -1.06
CA GLY A 10 18.15 1.31 -0.33
C GLY A 10 17.23 1.98 0.69
N ILE A 11 17.80 2.81 1.56
CA ILE A 11 17.11 3.37 2.73
C ILE A 11 15.96 4.28 2.32
N GLY A 12 16.19 5.21 1.38
CA GLY A 12 15.13 6.08 0.86
C GLY A 12 14.01 5.30 0.16
N ARG A 13 14.30 4.16 -0.46
CA ARG A 13 13.28 3.30 -1.09
C ARG A 13 12.44 2.57 -0.04
N GLN A 14 13.08 2.07 1.02
CA GLN A 14 12.40 1.38 2.12
C GLN A 14 11.52 2.34 2.95
N LEU A 15 11.97 3.57 3.18
CA LEU A 15 11.17 4.65 3.78
C LEU A 15 9.91 4.95 2.94
N ARG A 16 10.08 5.19 1.63
CA ARG A 16 8.94 5.44 0.71
C ARG A 16 7.96 4.27 0.65
N GLN A 17 8.47 3.04 0.71
CA GLN A 17 7.60 1.86 0.79
C GLN A 17 6.81 1.87 2.11
N GLY A 18 7.46 2.11 3.25
CA GLY A 18 6.81 2.18 4.55
C GLY A 18 5.69 3.22 4.61
N GLU A 19 5.92 4.42 4.05
CA GLU A 19 4.91 5.49 3.97
C GLU A 19 3.65 5.03 3.22
N VAL A 20 3.83 4.38 2.06
CA VAL A 20 2.71 3.90 1.24
C VAL A 20 1.93 2.79 1.95
N LEU A 21 2.64 1.86 2.60
CA LEU A 21 2.01 0.78 3.36
C LEU A 21 1.20 1.33 4.55
N ASP A 22 1.74 2.33 5.25
CA ASP A 22 1.05 2.97 6.38
C ASP A 22 -0.16 3.80 5.93
N ALA A 23 -0.03 4.57 4.85
CA ALA A 23 -1.13 5.33 4.27
C ALA A 23 -2.30 4.41 3.87
N TRP A 24 -1.99 3.28 3.21
CA TRP A 24 -2.99 2.28 2.85
C TRP A 24 -3.70 1.70 4.08
N ARG A 25 -2.93 1.33 5.12
CA ARG A 25 -3.48 0.83 6.39
C ARG A 25 -4.41 1.84 7.06
N LYS A 26 -4.05 3.14 7.05
CA LYS A 26 -4.89 4.22 7.61
C LYS A 26 -6.22 4.35 6.87
N VAL A 27 -6.19 4.28 5.54
CA VAL A 27 -7.38 4.35 4.68
C VAL A 27 -8.33 3.20 4.91
N LEU A 28 -7.81 1.97 4.99
CA LEU A 28 -8.62 0.79 5.27
C LEU A 28 -9.20 0.78 6.69
N GLY A 29 -8.49 1.39 7.64
CA GLY A 29 -8.84 1.33 9.05
C GLY A 29 -8.64 -0.05 9.67
N PRO A 30 -8.86 -0.18 10.99
CA PRO A 30 -8.42 -1.36 11.77
C PRO A 30 -9.16 -2.66 11.42
N ARG A 31 -10.42 -2.58 10.97
CA ARG A 31 -11.23 -3.77 10.64
C ARG A 31 -10.80 -4.38 9.31
N LEU A 32 -10.64 -3.57 8.26
CA LEU A 32 -10.23 -4.04 6.95
C LEU A 32 -8.73 -4.33 6.89
N SER A 33 -7.88 -3.58 7.60
CA SER A 33 -6.43 -3.85 7.65
C SER A 33 -6.06 -5.21 8.24
N ARG A 34 -6.94 -5.80 9.05
CA ARG A 34 -6.78 -7.19 9.52
C ARG A 34 -6.93 -8.19 8.38
N ARG A 35 -7.82 -7.92 7.43
CA ARG A 35 -8.23 -8.82 6.34
C ARG A 35 -7.55 -8.50 5.01
N ALA A 36 -7.05 -7.28 4.83
CA ALA A 36 -6.44 -6.75 3.62
C ALA A 36 -5.16 -5.98 3.99
N ARG A 37 -4.01 -6.65 3.92
CA ARG A 37 -2.72 -6.11 4.31
C ARG A 37 -1.91 -5.75 3.08
N ALA A 38 -1.48 -4.49 3.00
CA ALA A 38 -0.46 -4.13 2.03
C ALA A 38 0.87 -4.78 2.41
N VAL A 39 1.45 -5.57 1.51
CA VAL A 39 2.67 -6.34 1.77
C VAL A 39 3.85 -5.85 0.95
N ARG A 40 3.60 -5.17 -0.17
CA ARG A 40 4.65 -4.69 -1.06
C ARG A 40 4.19 -3.47 -1.84
N PHE A 41 5.10 -2.53 -2.03
CA PHE A 41 4.91 -1.42 -2.97
C PHE A 41 6.16 -1.30 -3.84
N LEU A 42 6.01 -1.34 -5.16
CA LEU A 42 7.12 -1.22 -6.09
C LEU A 42 6.67 -0.60 -7.40
N ARG A 43 7.41 0.42 -7.88
CA ARG A 43 7.16 1.08 -9.18
C ARG A 43 5.71 1.54 -9.39
N GLY A 44 5.03 1.99 -8.32
CA GLY A 44 3.65 2.47 -8.38
C GLY A 44 2.57 1.39 -8.23
N GLU A 45 2.97 0.12 -8.16
CA GLU A 45 2.08 -1.01 -7.91
C GLU A 45 2.07 -1.36 -6.42
N LEU A 46 0.88 -1.36 -5.81
CA LEU A 46 0.66 -1.79 -4.43
C LEU A 46 0.10 -3.21 -4.42
N VAL A 47 0.80 -4.14 -3.78
CA VAL A 47 0.33 -5.51 -3.58
C VAL A 47 -0.33 -5.63 -2.21
N VAL A 48 -1.60 -6.01 -2.23
CA VAL A 48 -2.43 -6.22 -1.05
C VAL A 48 -2.75 -7.70 -0.94
N GLN A 49 -2.36 -8.32 0.17
CA GLN A 49 -2.79 -9.66 0.52
C GLN A 49 -4.12 -9.61 1.25
N VAL A 50 -5.06 -10.45 0.83
CA VAL A 50 -6.35 -10.61 1.50
C VAL A 50 -6.52 -12.01 2.06
N ASP A 51 -7.19 -12.11 3.21
CA ASP A 51 -7.35 -13.37 3.95
C ASP A 51 -8.43 -14.32 3.36
N SER A 52 -9.34 -13.84 2.50
CA SER A 52 -10.42 -14.66 1.95
C SER A 52 -10.95 -14.14 0.61
N ALA A 53 -11.25 -15.06 -0.31
CA ALA A 53 -11.80 -14.78 -1.64
C ALA A 53 -13.20 -14.12 -1.58
N THR A 54 -13.99 -14.40 -0.55
CA THR A 54 -15.31 -13.77 -0.35
C THR A 54 -15.18 -12.28 -0.08
N HIS A 55 -14.16 -11.87 0.70
CA HIS A 55 -13.88 -10.46 0.97
C HIS A 55 -13.16 -9.76 -0.19
N LEU A 56 -12.41 -10.51 -1.00
CA LEU A 56 -11.79 -10.02 -2.23
C LEU A 56 -12.86 -9.50 -3.19
N GLN A 57 -13.96 -10.24 -3.39
CA GLN A 57 -15.04 -9.84 -4.29
C GLN A 57 -15.75 -8.56 -3.83
N GLU A 58 -15.98 -8.39 -2.52
CA GLU A 58 -16.58 -7.16 -1.98
C GLU A 58 -15.65 -5.94 -2.15
N LEU A 59 -14.34 -6.12 -1.94
CA LEU A 59 -13.34 -5.06 -2.09
C LEU A 59 -13.04 -4.71 -3.55
N GLN A 60 -13.01 -5.71 -4.44
CA GLN A 60 -12.74 -5.52 -5.87
C GLN A 60 -13.92 -4.87 -6.60
N ASN A 61 -15.16 -5.21 -6.24
CA ASN A 61 -16.32 -4.72 -6.98
C ASN A 61 -16.58 -3.21 -6.82
N PHE A 62 -16.06 -2.56 -5.77
CA PHE A 62 -16.40 -1.14 -5.52
C PHE A 62 -15.26 -0.25 -4.98
N THR A 63 -14.26 -0.79 -4.29
CA THR A 63 -13.48 0.03 -3.34
C THR A 63 -11.99 0.17 -3.65
N GLY A 64 -11.42 -0.65 -4.55
CA GLY A 64 -9.99 -0.60 -4.90
C GLY A 64 -9.52 0.78 -5.40
N GLU A 65 -10.25 1.38 -6.34
CA GLU A 65 -9.95 2.73 -6.86
C GLU A 65 -10.21 3.82 -5.81
N GLN A 66 -11.29 3.71 -5.03
CA GLN A 66 -11.59 4.69 -3.99
C GLN A 66 -10.50 4.73 -2.91
N TYR A 67 -10.03 3.57 -2.45
CA TYR A 67 -8.94 3.48 -1.48
C TYR A 67 -7.60 3.92 -2.07
N ARG A 68 -7.34 3.64 -3.36
CA ARG A 68 -6.17 4.18 -4.06
C ARG A 68 -6.16 5.69 -4.04
N HIS A 69 -7.27 6.33 -4.42
CA HIS A 69 -7.38 7.79 -4.40
C HIS A 69 -7.24 8.37 -2.99
N GLN A 70 -7.85 7.75 -1.98
CA GLN A 70 -7.71 8.19 -0.59
C GLN A 70 -6.26 8.06 -0.09
N ALA A 71 -5.58 6.96 -0.43
CA ALA A 71 -4.20 6.73 -0.02
C ALA A 71 -3.25 7.73 -0.68
N ASN A 72 -3.42 8.01 -1.98
CA ASN A 72 -2.67 9.07 -2.68
C ASN A 72 -2.96 10.46 -2.08
N ARG A 73 -4.20 10.76 -1.69
CA ARG A 73 -4.53 12.01 -0.98
C ARG A 73 -3.80 12.13 0.37
N LEU A 74 -3.69 11.04 1.13
CA LEU A 74 -2.93 11.04 2.39
C LEU A 74 -1.41 11.18 2.18
N LEU A 75 -0.90 10.64 1.07
CA LEU A 75 0.51 10.75 0.71
C LEU A 75 0.88 12.13 0.15
N GLY A 76 -0.12 12.91 -0.30
CA GLY A 76 0.07 14.22 -0.91
C GLY A 76 0.53 14.17 -2.37
N ASP A 77 0.62 12.97 -2.95
CA ASP A 77 1.02 12.74 -4.34
C ASP A 77 0.39 11.45 -4.91
N GLU A 78 0.40 11.31 -6.24
CA GLU A 78 -0.18 10.14 -6.90
C GLU A 78 0.84 8.99 -7.05
N ARG A 79 1.34 8.48 -5.93
CA ARG A 79 2.32 7.38 -5.90
C ARG A 79 1.75 6.02 -6.29
N ILE A 80 0.53 5.71 -5.85
CA ILE A 80 -0.13 4.42 -6.12
C ILE A 80 -0.86 4.54 -7.46
N LYS A 81 -0.30 3.89 -8.48
CA LYS A 81 -0.84 3.85 -9.84
C LYS A 81 -1.75 2.64 -10.05
N SER A 82 -1.47 1.53 -9.40
CA SER A 82 -2.30 0.33 -9.47
C SER A 82 -2.30 -0.44 -8.15
N VAL A 83 -3.36 -1.21 -7.90
CA VAL A 83 -3.49 -2.06 -6.73
C VAL A 83 -3.74 -3.49 -7.18
N ALA A 84 -2.82 -4.39 -6.83
CA ALA A 84 -2.92 -5.82 -7.11
C ALA A 84 -3.33 -6.55 -5.83
N PHE A 85 -4.49 -7.22 -5.88
CA PHE A 85 -4.96 -8.03 -4.76
C PHE A 85 -4.53 -9.49 -4.96
N ARG A 86 -4.01 -10.12 -3.90
CA ARG A 86 -3.61 -11.53 -3.89
C ARG A 86 -4.21 -12.22 -2.68
N LEU A 87 -4.62 -13.47 -2.85
CA LEU A 87 -5.03 -14.30 -1.71
C LEU A 87 -3.80 -14.68 -0.89
N LYS A 88 -3.94 -14.61 0.43
CA LYS A 88 -2.97 -15.18 1.35
C LYS A 88 -3.05 -16.70 1.20
N GLN A 89 -1.96 -17.29 0.71
CA GLN A 89 -1.79 -18.76 0.64
C GLN A 89 -1.53 -19.33 2.03
#